data_AF-A0A6N2E5G2-F1
#
_entry.id   AF-A0A6N2E5G2-F1
#
_cell.length_a   1.000
_cell.length_b   1.000
_cell.length_c   1.000
_cell.angle_alpha   90.00
_cell.angle_beta   90.00
_cell.angle_gamma   90.00
#
_symmetry.space_group_name_H-M   'P 1'
#
loop_
_entity.id
_entity.type
_entity.pdbx_description
1 polymer ?
#
loop_
_entity_poly.entity_id
_entity_poly.type
_entity_poly.pdbx_seq_one_letter_code
_entity_poly.pdbx_strand_id
1 'polypeptide(L)'
;ILGMAIPRGVVVLGVISLLNLAVVVLFFKELRLAGFDPGLADALGIGSGRMHYLLMVLVALTTVASFEVVGSILVIAMLIVPGATAHLLTKRLVSFLIVACGVAVAAAVLGHVAAITVPPMFGFEDTGTAGSMTVVLGLFFTVALLAAPENGVISQAATLMRQRVVVARQDILGLLVRNAEVQIAEKGALHAAEQAGLNLQQLRSVPGSPFLASSGMLRLALATLKLSGCVRRTGTRFFLTAKGMKQARELLRSHRLWERFFHDEANVLLNELHPAADYLEHYTDGELREALADMYTGEGRDPRGNKIPD
;
A
#
# COMPACT_ATOMS: atom_id res chain seq x y z
N ILE A 1 -46.76 -0.70 24.77
CA ILE A 1 -46.83 -2.17 25.00
C ILE A 1 -46.11 -2.44 26.32
N LEU A 2 -46.59 -3.32 27.21
CA LEU A 2 -45.97 -3.57 28.54
C LEU A 2 -45.92 -2.33 29.47
N GLY A 3 -46.91 -1.44 29.43
CA GLY A 3 -46.95 -0.25 30.31
C GLY A 3 -45.95 0.87 29.97
N MET A 4 -45.09 0.68 28.97
CA MET A 4 -44.19 1.72 28.44
C MET A 4 -44.71 2.29 27.11
N ALA A 5 -44.61 3.61 26.97
CA ALA A 5 -44.92 4.34 25.73
C ALA A 5 -43.76 4.16 24.73
N ILE A 6 -43.79 3.07 23.97
CA ILE A 6 -42.79 2.78 22.94
C ILE A 6 -43.15 3.56 21.66
N PRO A 7 -42.24 4.36 21.09
CA PRO A 7 -42.47 5.06 19.83
C PRO A 7 -42.75 4.08 18.68
N ARG A 8 -43.71 4.42 17.80
CA ARG A 8 -44.08 3.58 16.64
C ARG A 8 -42.88 3.24 15.77
N GLY A 9 -41.94 4.17 15.58
CA GLY A 9 -40.73 3.98 14.78
C GLY A 9 -39.82 2.86 15.30
N VAL A 10 -39.69 2.70 16.62
CA VAL A 10 -38.89 1.62 17.23
C VAL A 10 -39.48 0.25 16.90
N VAL A 11 -40.81 0.14 16.94
CA VAL A 11 -41.51 -1.12 16.61
C VAL A 11 -41.34 -1.44 15.12
N VAL A 12 -41.58 -0.47 14.24
CA VAL A 12 -41.48 -0.67 12.79
C VAL A 12 -40.06 -1.04 12.37
N LEU A 13 -39.04 -0.27 12.78
CA LEU A 13 -37.65 -0.55 12.44
C LEU A 13 -37.13 -1.82 13.12
N GLY A 14 -37.59 -2.12 14.35
CA GLY A 14 -37.24 -3.34 15.06
C GLY A 14 -37.72 -4.60 14.32
N VAL A 15 -38.96 -4.59 13.83
CA VAL A 15 -39.52 -5.71 13.03
C VAL A 15 -38.76 -5.87 11.72
N ILE A 16 -38.47 -4.78 11.01
CA ILE A 16 -37.71 -4.82 9.75
C ILE A 16 -36.28 -5.32 9.98
N SER A 17 -35.62 -4.86 11.05
CA SER A 17 -34.29 -5.32 11.43
C SER A 17 -34.26 -6.82 11.71
N LEU A 18 -35.26 -7.34 12.46
CA LEU A 18 -35.39 -8.77 12.74
C LEU A 18 -35.62 -9.58 11.45
N LEU A 19 -36.47 -9.08 10.55
CA LEU A 19 -36.73 -9.70 9.25
C LEU A 19 -35.46 -9.74 8.39
N ASN A 20 -34.73 -8.63 8.30
CA ASN A 20 -33.46 -8.56 7.57
C ASN A 20 -32.44 -9.54 8.14
N LEU A 21 -32.28 -9.56 9.46
CA LEU A 21 -31.36 -10.46 10.14
C LEU A 21 -31.73 -11.93 9.86
N ALA A 22 -33.01 -12.28 9.97
CA ALA A 22 -33.49 -13.63 9.69
C ALA A 22 -33.18 -14.05 8.25
N VAL A 23 -33.49 -13.19 7.26
CA VAL A 23 -33.22 -13.51 5.85
C VAL A 23 -31.72 -13.63 5.58
N VAL A 24 -30.90 -12.70 6.10
CA VAL A 24 -29.44 -12.75 5.91
C VAL A 24 -28.82 -13.97 6.55
N VAL A 25 -29.28 -14.38 7.75
CA VAL A 25 -28.75 -15.58 8.43
C VAL A 25 -29.19 -16.85 7.73
N LEU A 26 -30.47 -16.96 7.35
CA LEU A 26 -31.03 -18.16 6.69
C LEU A 26 -30.44 -18.36 5.30
N PHE A 27 -30.28 -17.29 4.52
CA PHE A 27 -29.77 -17.33 3.14
C PHE A 27 -28.30 -16.89 3.04
N PHE A 28 -27.53 -16.98 4.13
CA PHE A 28 -26.17 -16.44 4.17
C PHE A 28 -25.25 -17.07 3.11
N LYS A 29 -25.37 -18.37 2.89
CA LYS A 29 -24.52 -19.13 1.96
C LYS A 29 -24.90 -18.79 0.51
N GLU A 30 -26.19 -18.68 0.24
CA GLU A 30 -26.81 -18.38 -1.04
C GLU A 30 -26.51 -16.95 -1.47
N LEU A 31 -26.72 -15.97 -0.58
CA LEU A 31 -26.40 -14.56 -0.80
C LEU A 31 -24.90 -14.36 -1.02
N ARG A 32 -24.07 -15.06 -0.23
CA ARG A 32 -22.61 -15.02 -0.42
C ARG A 32 -22.23 -15.58 -1.78
N LEU A 33 -22.71 -16.77 -2.15
CA LEU A 33 -22.30 -17.39 -3.41
C LEU A 33 -22.79 -16.57 -4.61
N ALA A 34 -24.07 -16.18 -4.62
CA ALA A 34 -24.63 -15.36 -5.70
C ALA A 34 -23.96 -13.98 -5.83
N GLY A 35 -23.42 -13.42 -4.74
CA GLY A 35 -22.72 -12.14 -4.76
C GLY A 35 -21.27 -12.20 -5.25
N PHE A 36 -20.59 -13.33 -5.08
CA PHE A 36 -19.18 -13.48 -5.49
C PHE A 36 -19.00 -14.27 -6.79
N ASP A 37 -19.87 -15.24 -7.06
CA ASP A 37 -19.85 -16.06 -8.28
C ASP A 37 -21.29 -16.47 -8.68
N PRO A 38 -21.99 -15.59 -9.43
CA PRO A 38 -23.34 -15.87 -9.94
C PRO A 38 -23.40 -17.12 -10.81
N GLY A 39 -22.37 -17.38 -11.62
CA GLY A 39 -22.32 -18.52 -12.54
C GLY A 39 -22.26 -19.85 -11.79
N LEU A 40 -21.43 -19.94 -10.76
CA LEU A 40 -21.39 -21.09 -9.86
C LEU A 40 -22.69 -21.23 -9.06
N ALA A 41 -23.30 -20.13 -8.61
CA ALA A 41 -24.58 -20.17 -7.92
C ALA A 41 -25.70 -20.77 -8.80
N ASP A 42 -25.75 -20.39 -10.08
CA ASP A 42 -26.73 -20.92 -11.03
C ASP A 42 -26.47 -22.38 -11.39
N ALA A 43 -25.20 -22.78 -11.55
CA ALA A 43 -24.82 -24.18 -11.76
C ALA A 43 -25.22 -25.09 -10.59
N LEU A 44 -25.23 -24.56 -9.36
CA LEU A 44 -25.69 -25.26 -8.16
C LEU A 44 -27.21 -25.14 -7.92
N GLY A 45 -27.95 -24.46 -8.80
CA GLY A 45 -29.41 -24.34 -8.74
C GLY A 45 -29.95 -23.26 -7.78
N ILE A 46 -29.10 -22.37 -7.27
CA ILE A 46 -29.48 -21.34 -6.27
C ILE A 46 -30.23 -20.16 -6.91
N GLY A 47 -30.13 -19.98 -8.23
CA GLY A 47 -30.85 -18.93 -8.96
C GLY A 47 -30.38 -17.53 -8.53
N SER A 48 -29.20 -17.13 -9.00
CA SER A 48 -28.52 -15.86 -8.67
C SER A 48 -29.44 -14.64 -8.82
N GLY A 49 -30.26 -14.62 -9.88
CA GLY A 49 -31.24 -13.55 -10.12
C GLY A 49 -32.27 -13.40 -8.98
N ARG A 50 -32.76 -14.51 -8.40
CA ARG A 50 -33.70 -14.46 -7.27
C ARG A 50 -33.03 -13.87 -6.03
N MET A 51 -31.79 -14.26 -5.76
CA MET A 51 -31.02 -13.73 -4.63
C MET A 51 -30.75 -12.22 -4.78
N HIS A 52 -30.45 -11.77 -6.00
CA HIS A 52 -30.31 -10.35 -6.31
C HIS A 52 -31.60 -9.57 -6.02
N TYR A 53 -32.76 -10.01 -6.53
CA TYR A 53 -34.02 -9.32 -6.28
C TYR A 53 -34.46 -9.40 -4.81
N LEU A 54 -34.20 -10.51 -4.12
CA LEU A 54 -34.43 -10.62 -2.68
C LEU A 54 -33.66 -9.55 -1.91
N LEU A 55 -32.36 -9.40 -2.18
CA LEU A 55 -31.53 -8.38 -1.56
C LEU A 55 -32.04 -6.96 -1.89
N MET A 56 -32.38 -6.71 -3.15
CA MET A 56 -32.90 -5.41 -3.59
C MET A 56 -34.20 -5.03 -2.89
N VAL A 57 -35.12 -5.99 -2.69
CA VAL A 57 -36.38 -5.78 -1.97
C VAL A 57 -36.12 -5.46 -0.49
N LEU A 58 -35.22 -6.18 0.17
CA LEU A 58 -34.86 -5.91 1.57
C LEU A 58 -34.27 -4.51 1.74
N VAL A 59 -33.34 -4.12 0.86
CA VAL A 59 -32.70 -2.80 0.88
C VAL A 59 -33.75 -1.70 0.64
N ALA A 60 -34.62 -1.86 -0.35
CA ALA A 60 -35.68 -0.90 -0.65
C ALA A 60 -36.65 -0.73 0.53
N LEU A 61 -37.17 -1.84 1.08
CA LEU A 61 -38.08 -1.83 2.22
C LEU A 61 -37.47 -1.13 3.44
N THR A 62 -36.23 -1.50 3.78
CA THR A 62 -35.50 -0.93 4.92
C THR A 62 -35.25 0.57 4.72
N THR A 63 -34.87 0.98 3.51
CA THR A 63 -34.55 2.39 3.22
C THR A 63 -35.80 3.27 3.31
N VAL A 64 -36.92 2.84 2.74
CA VAL A 64 -38.20 3.57 2.79
C VAL A 64 -38.67 3.73 4.24
N ALA A 65 -38.69 2.65 5.01
CA ALA A 65 -39.11 2.71 6.42
C ALA A 65 -38.17 3.57 7.29
N SER A 66 -36.86 3.56 7.00
CA SER A 66 -35.88 4.35 7.74
C SER A 66 -35.99 5.84 7.44
N PHE A 67 -36.30 6.21 6.19
CA PHE A 67 -36.48 7.61 5.79
C PHE A 67 -37.59 8.29 6.58
N GLU A 68 -38.72 7.62 6.82
CA GLU A 68 -39.84 8.18 7.58
C GLU A 68 -39.51 8.42 9.06
N VAL A 69 -38.70 7.55 9.68
CA VAL A 69 -38.43 7.59 11.12
C VAL A 69 -37.23 8.48 11.47
N VAL A 70 -36.17 8.43 10.65
CA VAL A 70 -34.85 8.99 11.00
C VAL A 70 -34.49 10.20 10.12
N GLY A 71 -34.98 10.23 8.89
CA GLY A 71 -34.68 11.26 7.89
C GLY A 71 -33.67 10.82 6.83
N SER A 72 -33.73 11.48 5.67
CA SER A 72 -33.03 11.06 4.44
C SER A 72 -31.50 11.11 4.55
N ILE A 73 -30.94 12.16 5.16
CA ILE A 73 -29.48 12.37 5.23
C ILE A 73 -28.79 11.24 5.99
N LEU A 74 -29.26 10.92 7.20
CA LEU A 74 -28.64 9.89 8.04
C LEU A 74 -28.79 8.50 7.42
N VAL A 75 -29.90 8.21 6.75
CA VAL A 75 -30.07 6.92 6.09
C VAL A 75 -29.11 6.74 4.92
N ILE A 76 -28.91 7.77 4.09
CA ILE A 76 -27.88 7.72 3.02
C ILE A 76 -26.49 7.50 3.63
N ALA A 77 -26.16 8.21 4.71
CA ALA A 77 -24.88 8.05 5.40
C ALA A 77 -24.69 6.62 5.96
N MET A 78 -25.72 6.06 6.60
CA MET A 78 -25.69 4.70 7.18
C MET A 78 -25.70 3.59 6.12
N LEU A 79 -26.24 3.82 4.93
CA LEU A 79 -26.17 2.86 3.82
C LEU A 79 -24.76 2.75 3.23
N ILE A 80 -24.00 3.85 3.21
CA ILE A 80 -22.72 3.91 2.50
C ILE A 80 -21.53 3.80 3.46
N VAL A 81 -21.48 4.64 4.48
CA VAL A 81 -20.26 4.90 5.25
C VAL A 81 -19.80 3.70 6.08
N PRO A 82 -20.65 3.02 6.88
CA PRO A 82 -20.21 1.85 7.65
C PRO A 82 -19.65 0.72 6.77
N GLY A 83 -20.27 0.50 5.61
CA GLY A 83 -19.80 -0.47 4.62
C GLY A 83 -18.46 -0.05 4.02
N ALA A 84 -18.30 1.20 3.60
CA ALA A 84 -17.04 1.73 3.08
C ALA A 84 -15.91 1.67 4.13
N THR A 85 -16.19 2.04 5.37
CA THR A 85 -15.25 1.93 6.49
C THR A 85 -14.83 0.49 6.74
N ALA A 86 -15.78 -0.45 6.78
CA ALA A 86 -15.47 -1.87 6.96
C ALA A 86 -14.66 -2.46 5.79
N HIS A 87 -14.91 -2.00 4.56
CA HIS A 87 -14.16 -2.41 3.38
C HIS A 87 -12.68 -2.03 3.46
N LEU A 88 -12.39 -0.84 4.00
CA LEU A 88 -11.00 -0.39 4.19
C LEU A 88 -10.27 -1.18 5.27
N LEU A 89 -10.98 -1.68 6.27
CA LEU A 89 -10.40 -2.34 7.45
C LEU A 89 -10.34 -3.86 7.34
N THR A 90 -11.15 -4.50 6.50
CA THR A 90 -11.32 -5.95 6.49
C THR A 90 -11.33 -6.55 5.09
N LYS A 91 -10.91 -7.83 4.99
CA LYS A 91 -10.86 -8.59 3.73
C LYS A 91 -11.83 -9.76 3.65
N ARG A 92 -12.41 -10.17 4.78
CA ARG A 92 -13.29 -11.34 4.89
C ARG A 92 -14.72 -10.89 5.08
N LEU A 93 -15.66 -11.48 4.34
CA LEU A 93 -17.08 -11.07 4.37
C LEU A 93 -17.69 -11.05 5.78
N VAL A 94 -17.45 -12.09 6.59
CA VAL A 94 -18.01 -12.14 7.94
C VAL A 94 -17.45 -11.01 8.82
N SER A 95 -16.13 -10.79 8.76
CA SER A 95 -15.48 -9.67 9.46
C SER A 95 -15.97 -8.31 8.95
N PHE A 96 -16.19 -8.18 7.64
CA PHE A 96 -16.76 -6.99 7.02
C PHE A 96 -18.14 -6.67 7.59
N LEU A 97 -19.05 -7.65 7.66
CA LEU A 97 -20.39 -7.45 8.20
C LEU A 97 -20.36 -7.06 9.68
N ILE A 98 -19.56 -7.75 10.49
CA ILE A 98 -19.44 -7.46 11.93
C ILE A 98 -18.87 -6.06 12.15
N VAL A 99 -17.81 -5.68 11.42
CA VAL A 99 -17.20 -4.35 11.54
C VAL A 99 -18.16 -3.27 11.05
N ALA A 100 -18.87 -3.47 9.94
CA ALA A 100 -19.85 -2.50 9.43
C ALA A 100 -20.97 -2.25 10.44
N CYS A 101 -21.56 -3.32 11.00
CA CYS A 101 -22.57 -3.20 12.06
C CYS A 101 -22.00 -2.55 13.33
N GLY A 102 -20.79 -2.94 13.75
CA GLY A 102 -20.13 -2.37 14.91
C GLY A 102 -19.85 -0.87 14.77
N VAL A 103 -19.36 -0.45 13.60
CA VAL A 103 -19.14 0.97 13.26
C VAL A 103 -20.46 1.74 13.23
N ALA A 104 -21.52 1.18 12.64
CA ALA A 104 -22.83 1.82 12.60
C ALA A 104 -23.43 2.01 14.01
N VAL A 105 -23.38 0.97 14.86
CA VAL A 105 -23.86 1.05 16.25
C VAL A 105 -23.02 2.02 17.07
N ALA A 106 -21.69 1.96 16.97
CA ALA A 106 -20.80 2.87 17.66
C ALA A 106 -21.05 4.32 17.25
N ALA A 107 -21.20 4.59 15.94
CA ALA A 107 -21.51 5.92 15.44
C ALA A 107 -22.89 6.40 15.88
N ALA A 108 -23.87 5.50 16.00
CA ALA A 108 -25.19 5.84 16.49
C ALA A 108 -25.16 6.28 17.96
N VAL A 109 -24.51 5.49 18.82
CA VAL A 109 -24.37 5.79 20.25
C VAL A 109 -23.53 7.04 20.47
N LEU A 110 -22.32 7.08 19.90
CA LEU A 110 -21.40 8.21 20.08
C LEU A 110 -21.93 9.49 19.43
N GLY A 111 -22.58 9.38 18.27
CA GLY A 111 -23.20 10.51 17.59
C GLY A 111 -24.36 11.12 18.38
N HIS A 112 -25.23 10.29 18.97
CA HIS A 112 -26.31 10.79 19.82
C HIS A 112 -25.76 11.42 21.11
N VAL A 113 -24.79 10.79 21.77
CA VAL A 113 -24.13 11.38 22.94
C VAL A 113 -23.47 12.71 22.56
N ALA A 114 -22.77 12.77 21.42
CA ALA A 114 -22.14 13.99 20.93
C ALA A 114 -23.17 15.09 20.63
N ALA A 115 -24.36 14.76 20.16
CA ALA A 115 -25.43 15.72 19.90
C ALA A 115 -25.88 16.47 21.17
N ILE A 116 -25.74 15.85 22.35
CA ILE A 116 -26.13 16.41 23.63
C ILE A 116 -24.94 17.09 24.32
N THR A 117 -23.74 16.51 24.23
CA THR A 117 -22.58 16.99 25.01
C THR A 117 -21.75 18.05 24.31
N VAL A 118 -21.67 18.02 22.98
CA VAL A 118 -20.80 18.93 22.21
C VAL A 118 -21.39 20.35 22.12
N PRO A 119 -22.68 20.57 21.81
CA PRO A 119 -23.21 21.93 21.65
C PRO A 119 -23.07 22.80 22.92
N PRO A 120 -23.35 22.30 24.14
CA PRO A 120 -23.16 23.08 25.36
C PRO A 120 -21.70 23.51 25.58
N MET A 121 -20.73 22.74 25.12
CA MET A 121 -19.30 23.09 25.19
C MET A 121 -18.97 24.33 24.35
N PHE A 122 -19.74 24.59 23.29
CA PHE A 122 -19.58 25.75 22.39
C PHE A 122 -20.61 26.86 22.65
N GLY A 123 -21.42 26.76 23.72
CA GLY A 123 -22.43 27.75 24.09
C GLY A 123 -23.75 27.66 23.31
N PHE A 124 -24.02 26.53 22.65
CA PHE A 124 -25.29 26.23 21.99
C PHE A 124 -26.14 25.27 22.84
N GLU A 125 -27.46 25.27 22.68
CA GLU A 125 -28.36 24.42 23.48
C GLU A 125 -28.27 22.95 23.08
N ASP A 126 -28.76 22.58 21.89
CA ASP A 126 -28.76 21.21 21.39
C ASP A 126 -28.54 21.18 19.86
N THR A 127 -28.14 20.03 19.33
CA THR A 127 -27.99 19.79 17.89
C THR A 127 -28.80 18.58 17.44
N GLY A 128 -29.18 18.57 16.16
CA GLY A 128 -29.86 17.43 15.55
C GLY A 128 -29.03 16.14 15.63
N THR A 129 -29.60 15.11 16.26
CA THR A 129 -28.97 13.78 16.43
C THR A 129 -28.52 13.17 15.11
N ALA A 130 -29.32 13.31 14.04
CA ALA A 130 -28.99 12.80 12.70
C ALA A 130 -27.71 13.42 12.12
N GLY A 131 -27.51 14.73 12.33
CA GLY A 131 -26.32 15.44 11.89
C GLY A 131 -25.07 14.97 12.64
N SER A 132 -25.14 14.92 13.97
CA SER A 132 -24.02 14.47 14.81
C SER A 132 -23.60 13.03 14.52
N MET A 133 -24.56 12.11 14.33
CA MET A 133 -24.26 10.74 13.91
C MET A 133 -23.53 10.69 12.56
N THR A 134 -23.94 11.52 11.60
CA THR A 134 -23.31 11.61 10.29
C THR A 134 -21.88 12.14 10.39
N VAL A 135 -21.62 13.13 11.25
CA VAL A 135 -20.26 13.64 11.52
C VAL A 135 -19.37 12.57 12.13
N VAL A 136 -19.88 11.81 13.11
CA VAL A 136 -19.12 10.70 13.71
C VAL A 136 -18.82 9.59 12.69
N LEU A 137 -19.78 9.24 11.82
CA LEU A 137 -19.52 8.33 10.70
C LEU A 137 -18.40 8.85 9.79
N GLY A 138 -18.45 10.13 9.42
CA GLY A 138 -17.41 10.77 8.60
C GLY A 138 -16.04 10.73 9.28
N LEU A 139 -15.99 10.94 10.59
CA LEU A 139 -14.76 10.83 11.38
C LEU A 139 -14.21 9.40 11.36
N PHE A 140 -15.06 8.40 11.61
CA PHE A 140 -14.66 6.99 11.56
C PHE A 140 -14.15 6.58 10.18
N PHE A 141 -14.83 7.00 9.11
CA PHE A 141 -14.36 6.79 7.76
C PHE A 141 -13.03 7.48 7.47
N THR A 142 -12.86 8.74 7.89
CA THR A 142 -11.61 9.48 7.69
C THR A 142 -10.44 8.82 8.42
N VAL A 143 -10.65 8.39 9.68
CA VAL A 143 -9.64 7.66 10.45
C VAL A 143 -9.29 6.34 9.75
N ALA A 144 -10.29 5.58 9.30
CA ALA A 144 -10.05 4.34 8.56
C ALA A 144 -9.32 4.59 7.23
N LEU A 145 -9.68 5.64 6.48
CA LEU A 145 -9.04 6.01 5.21
C LEU A 145 -7.56 6.37 5.39
N LEU A 146 -7.23 7.05 6.48
CA LEU A 146 -5.84 7.42 6.77
C LEU A 146 -5.03 6.23 7.30
N ALA A 147 -5.61 5.46 8.24
CA ALA A 147 -4.88 4.47 9.03
C ALA A 147 -5.03 3.02 8.56
N ALA A 148 -5.85 2.73 7.54
CA ALA A 148 -6.05 1.36 7.05
C ALA A 148 -4.71 0.70 6.65
N PRO A 149 -4.46 -0.55 7.07
CA PRO A 149 -3.12 -1.16 7.02
C PRO A 149 -2.60 -1.34 5.60
N GLU A 150 -3.46 -1.66 4.63
CA GLU A 150 -3.03 -1.92 3.24
C GLU A 150 -3.55 -0.87 2.26
N ASN A 151 -4.80 -0.46 2.41
CA ASN A 151 -5.45 0.50 1.52
C ASN A 151 -5.43 1.94 2.07
N GLY A 152 -4.84 2.18 3.24
CA GLY A 152 -4.77 3.50 3.83
C GLY A 152 -3.83 4.43 3.07
N VAL A 153 -4.15 5.72 3.04
CA VAL A 153 -3.31 6.72 2.36
C VAL A 153 -1.91 6.77 3.00
N ILE A 154 -1.84 6.68 4.34
CA ILE A 154 -0.56 6.72 5.06
C ILE A 154 0.26 5.45 4.84
N SER A 155 -0.37 4.28 4.88
CA SER A 155 0.35 3.01 4.70
C SER A 155 0.87 2.85 3.27
N GLN A 156 0.09 3.26 2.27
CA GLN A 156 0.55 3.32 0.88
C GLN A 156 1.69 4.31 0.70
N ALA A 157 1.54 5.54 1.23
CA ALA A 157 2.60 6.55 1.15
C ALA A 157 3.89 6.08 1.85
N ALA A 158 3.78 5.43 3.01
CA ALA A 158 4.92 4.88 3.75
C ALA A 158 5.60 3.74 2.99
N THR A 159 4.83 2.84 2.38
CA THR A 159 5.36 1.72 1.57
C THR A 159 6.11 2.25 0.35
N LEU A 160 5.52 3.22 -0.36
CA LEU A 160 6.16 3.90 -1.49
C LEU A 160 7.43 4.64 -1.05
N MET A 161 7.39 5.35 0.09
CA MET A 161 8.57 6.06 0.60
C MET A 161 9.69 5.08 0.98
N ARG A 162 9.35 3.95 1.61
CA ARG A 162 10.32 2.90 1.95
C ARG A 162 10.97 2.33 0.69
N GLN A 163 10.19 2.03 -0.34
CA GLN A 163 10.70 1.56 -1.64
C GLN A 163 11.63 2.60 -2.28
N ARG A 164 11.22 3.87 -2.31
CA ARG A 164 12.05 4.97 -2.85
C ARG A 164 13.39 5.12 -2.13
N VAL A 165 13.40 4.97 -0.80
CA VAL A 165 14.64 5.01 -0.01
C VAL A 165 15.54 3.81 -0.33
N VAL A 166 14.97 2.61 -0.47
CA VAL A 166 15.76 1.40 -0.81
C VAL A 166 16.42 1.56 -2.18
N VAL A 167 15.67 1.97 -3.20
CA VAL A 167 16.19 2.20 -4.55
C VAL A 167 17.28 3.27 -4.53
N ALA A 168 17.03 4.43 -3.91
CA ALA A 168 18.02 5.49 -3.80
C ALA A 168 19.31 5.05 -3.08
N ARG A 169 19.23 4.11 -2.13
CA ARG A 169 20.42 3.53 -1.50
C ARG A 169 21.20 2.64 -2.45
N GLN A 170 20.53 1.83 -3.25
CA GLN A 170 21.14 0.96 -4.26
C GLN A 170 21.83 1.78 -5.33
N ASP A 171 21.18 2.85 -5.83
CA ASP A 171 21.76 3.78 -6.81
C ASP A 171 23.05 4.41 -6.27
N ILE A 172 23.06 4.91 -5.03
CA ILE A 172 24.27 5.50 -4.42
C ILE A 172 25.40 4.48 -4.33
N LEU A 173 25.10 3.24 -3.92
CA LEU A 173 26.09 2.17 -3.84
C LEU A 173 26.66 1.83 -5.24
N GLY A 174 25.79 1.69 -6.23
CA GLY A 174 26.14 1.45 -7.63
C GLY A 174 27.05 2.55 -8.17
N LEU A 175 26.73 3.82 -7.91
CA LEU A 175 27.54 4.95 -8.37
C LEU A 175 28.90 5.02 -7.69
N LEU A 176 28.96 4.77 -6.39
CA LEU A 176 30.23 4.77 -5.66
C LEU A 176 31.15 3.64 -6.13
N VAL A 177 30.62 2.45 -6.43
CA VAL A 177 31.46 1.33 -6.91
C VAL A 177 31.90 1.53 -8.35
N ARG A 178 31.00 1.99 -9.25
CA ARG A 178 31.35 2.31 -10.65
C ARG A 178 32.42 3.42 -10.70
N ASN A 179 32.30 4.46 -9.88
CA ASN A 179 33.31 5.51 -9.79
C ASN A 179 34.65 4.99 -9.23
N ALA A 180 34.61 4.06 -8.27
CA ALA A 180 35.82 3.42 -7.76
C ALA A 180 36.53 2.57 -8.84
N GLU A 181 35.79 1.81 -9.65
CA GLU A 181 36.35 1.02 -10.75
C GLU A 181 37.06 1.90 -11.80
N VAL A 182 36.43 3.00 -12.21
CA VAL A 182 37.03 3.96 -13.16
C VAL A 182 38.33 4.55 -12.61
N GLN A 183 38.34 4.97 -11.34
CA GLN A 183 39.54 5.51 -10.69
C GLN A 183 40.67 4.47 -10.60
N ILE A 184 40.34 3.20 -10.31
CA ILE A 184 41.32 2.11 -10.27
C ILE A 184 41.91 1.88 -11.67
N ALA A 185 41.08 1.91 -12.71
CA ALA A 185 41.51 1.73 -14.09
C ALA A 185 42.42 2.86 -14.59
N GLU A 186 42.11 4.11 -14.26
CA GLU A 186 42.87 5.28 -14.73
C GLU A 186 44.15 5.57 -13.93
N LYS A 187 44.11 5.41 -12.60
CA LYS A 187 45.16 5.93 -11.69
C LYS A 187 45.82 4.86 -10.82
N GLY A 188 45.40 3.60 -10.97
CA GLY A 188 45.88 2.49 -10.15
C GLY A 188 45.30 2.46 -8.74
N ALA A 189 45.39 1.30 -8.09
CA ALA A 189 44.70 1.01 -6.83
C ALA A 189 45.08 1.95 -5.65
N LEU A 190 46.33 2.42 -5.61
CA LEU A 190 46.85 3.26 -4.52
C LEU A 190 46.22 4.65 -4.50
N HIS A 191 46.10 5.31 -5.66
CA HIS A 191 45.51 6.65 -5.77
C HIS A 191 43.98 6.62 -5.83
N ALA A 192 43.40 5.49 -6.24
CA ALA A 192 41.96 5.31 -6.28
C ALA A 192 41.32 5.36 -4.89
N ALA A 193 41.97 4.83 -3.85
CA ALA A 193 41.41 4.83 -2.49
C ALA A 193 41.10 6.25 -1.96
N GLU A 194 41.91 7.24 -2.35
CA GLU A 194 41.76 8.62 -1.91
C GLU A 194 40.77 9.41 -2.78
N GLN A 195 40.65 9.05 -4.06
CA GLN A 195 39.84 9.78 -5.05
C GLN A 195 38.50 9.12 -5.41
N ALA A 196 38.27 7.86 -5.03
CA ALA A 196 37.05 7.10 -5.33
C ALA A 196 35.78 7.68 -4.69
N GLY A 197 35.91 8.50 -3.65
CA GLY A 197 34.76 9.09 -2.98
C GLY A 197 34.07 10.17 -3.81
N LEU A 198 32.74 10.16 -3.83
CA LEU A 198 31.93 11.15 -4.55
C LEU A 198 31.46 12.27 -3.63
N ASN A 199 31.42 13.50 -4.16
CA ASN A 199 30.80 14.65 -3.51
C ASN A 199 29.26 14.63 -3.70
N LEU A 200 28.56 15.39 -2.85
CA LEU A 200 27.10 15.50 -2.90
C LEU A 200 26.57 16.05 -4.24
N GLN A 201 27.34 16.92 -4.91
CA GLN A 201 26.98 17.46 -6.22
C GLN A 201 27.13 16.41 -7.33
N GLN A 202 28.17 15.58 -7.25
CA GLN A 202 28.40 14.49 -8.22
C GLN A 202 27.36 13.38 -8.08
N LEU A 203 26.93 13.07 -6.85
CA LEU A 203 25.83 12.11 -6.60
C LEU A 203 24.47 12.60 -7.13
N ARG A 204 24.29 13.91 -7.31
CA ARG A 204 23.05 14.51 -7.85
C ARG A 204 23.01 14.58 -9.35
N SER A 205 24.17 14.76 -9.98
CA SER A 205 24.27 15.03 -11.42
C SER A 205 24.20 13.77 -12.28
N VAL A 206 23.97 12.60 -11.69
CA VAL A 206 23.95 11.34 -12.42
C VAL A 206 22.62 11.19 -13.17
N PRO A 207 22.65 11.02 -14.50
CA PRO A 207 21.47 10.70 -15.29
C PRO A 207 20.92 9.32 -14.90
N GLY A 208 19.59 9.19 -14.77
CA GLY A 208 18.92 7.88 -14.65
C GLY A 208 18.22 7.60 -13.32
N SER A 209 18.53 8.32 -12.23
CA SER A 209 17.86 8.12 -10.93
C SER A 209 16.97 9.33 -10.56
N PRO A 210 15.66 9.31 -10.87
CA PRO A 210 14.76 10.42 -10.54
C PRO A 210 14.70 10.71 -9.03
N PHE A 211 15.05 9.74 -8.18
CA PHE A 211 15.04 9.88 -6.72
C PHE A 211 16.24 10.66 -6.17
N LEU A 212 17.42 10.56 -6.78
CA LEU A 212 18.63 11.28 -6.35
C LEU A 212 18.60 12.77 -6.68
N ALA A 213 17.73 13.18 -7.62
CA ALA A 213 17.47 14.59 -7.93
C ALA A 213 16.87 15.34 -6.73
N SER A 214 16.10 14.65 -5.87
CA SER A 214 15.47 15.26 -4.71
C SER A 214 16.45 15.38 -3.53
N SER A 215 16.64 16.61 -3.03
CA SER A 215 17.59 16.90 -1.95
C SER A 215 17.26 16.17 -0.64
N GLY A 216 15.97 15.94 -0.36
CA GLY A 216 15.52 15.23 0.83
C GLY A 216 15.83 13.74 0.77
N MET A 217 15.51 13.07 -0.35
CA MET A 217 15.73 11.64 -0.50
C MET A 217 17.20 11.28 -0.49
N LEU A 218 18.06 12.04 -1.18
CA LEU A 218 19.50 11.83 -1.17
C LEU A 218 20.07 11.92 0.25
N ARG A 219 19.64 12.91 1.04
CA ARG A 219 20.08 13.05 2.44
C ARG A 219 19.60 11.89 3.30
N LEU A 220 18.37 11.43 3.12
CA LEU A 220 17.80 10.31 3.85
C LEU A 220 18.50 8.99 3.50
N ALA A 221 18.75 8.74 2.21
CA ALA A 221 19.48 7.57 1.72
C ALA A 221 20.93 7.57 2.23
N LEU A 222 21.64 8.71 2.20
CA LEU A 222 22.98 8.83 2.77
C LEU A 222 22.99 8.64 4.29
N ALA A 223 21.99 9.17 5.01
CA ALA A 223 21.86 8.99 6.45
C ALA A 223 21.66 7.51 6.82
N THR A 224 20.77 6.81 6.11
CA THR A 224 20.52 5.38 6.31
C THR A 224 21.71 4.50 5.89
N LEU A 225 22.45 4.87 4.83
CA LEU A 225 23.70 4.19 4.45
C LEU A 225 24.83 4.39 5.48
N LYS A 226 24.91 5.58 6.08
CA LYS A 226 25.87 5.84 7.16
C LYS A 226 25.50 5.07 8.43
N LEU A 227 24.21 5.06 8.81
CA LEU A 227 23.69 4.30 9.95
C LEU A 227 23.91 2.79 9.79
N SER A 228 23.71 2.24 8.59
CA SER A 228 23.95 0.83 8.30
C SER A 228 25.43 0.44 8.16
N GLY A 229 26.33 1.43 8.24
CA GLY A 229 27.78 1.27 8.15
C GLY A 229 28.29 0.95 6.75
N CYS A 230 27.52 1.24 5.70
CA CYS A 230 27.88 0.95 4.30
C CYS A 230 28.70 2.08 3.66
N VAL A 231 28.51 3.32 4.14
CA VAL A 231 29.19 4.51 3.62
C VAL A 231 29.84 5.29 4.76
N ARG A 232 31.08 5.73 4.55
CA ARG A 232 31.81 6.65 5.42
C ARG A 232 31.95 8.00 4.75
N ARG A 233 31.82 9.08 5.53
CA ARG A 233 32.07 10.45 5.06
C ARG A 233 33.44 10.91 5.55
N THR A 234 34.28 11.37 4.63
CA THR A 234 35.58 12.01 4.92
C THR A 234 35.59 13.37 4.23
N GLY A 235 35.50 14.45 5.01
CA GLY A 235 35.31 15.81 4.47
C GLY A 235 33.98 15.97 3.71
N THR A 236 34.07 16.34 2.44
CA THR A 236 32.92 16.52 1.52
C THR A 236 32.56 15.27 0.71
N ARG A 237 33.42 14.24 0.76
CA ARG A 237 33.30 13.02 -0.04
C ARG A 237 32.75 11.84 0.76
N PHE A 238 32.00 10.99 0.07
CA PHE A 238 31.45 9.73 0.59
C PHE A 238 32.18 8.54 -0.02
N PHE A 239 32.60 7.60 0.82
CA PHE A 239 33.37 6.42 0.45
C PHE A 239 32.65 5.15 0.89
N LEU A 240 32.81 4.07 0.15
CA LEU A 240 32.31 2.74 0.53
C LEU A 240 33.14 2.18 1.69
N THR A 241 32.47 1.60 2.69
CA THR A 241 33.12 0.75 3.69
C THR A 241 33.32 -0.66 3.14
N ALA A 242 34.04 -1.54 3.85
CA ALA A 242 34.15 -2.94 3.46
C ALA A 242 32.77 -3.63 3.29
N LYS A 243 31.83 -3.31 4.19
CA LYS A 243 30.44 -3.80 4.12
C LYS A 243 29.70 -3.24 2.91
N GLY A 244 29.81 -1.93 2.66
CA GLY A 244 29.18 -1.30 1.50
C GLY A 244 29.76 -1.79 0.18
N MET A 245 31.07 -2.06 0.13
CA MET A 245 31.75 -2.61 -1.03
C MET A 245 31.23 -4.02 -1.36
N LYS A 246 31.02 -4.88 -0.35
CA LYS A 246 30.41 -6.20 -0.57
C LYS A 246 29.02 -6.07 -1.20
N GLN A 247 28.15 -5.25 -0.63
CA GLN A 247 26.79 -5.02 -1.16
C GLN A 247 26.79 -4.41 -2.56
N ALA A 248 27.66 -3.43 -2.81
CA ALA A 248 27.76 -2.78 -4.11
C ALA A 248 28.27 -3.74 -5.20
N ARG A 249 29.18 -4.67 -4.87
CA ARG A 249 29.61 -5.72 -5.80
C ARG A 249 28.52 -6.72 -6.11
N GLU A 250 27.72 -7.13 -5.14
CA GLU A 250 26.59 -8.02 -5.37
C GLU A 250 25.58 -7.38 -6.33
N LEU A 251 25.25 -6.10 -6.13
CA LEU A 251 24.41 -5.33 -7.05
C LEU A 251 25.02 -5.25 -8.46
N LEU A 252 26.31 -4.89 -8.55
CA LEU A 252 27.01 -4.78 -9.83
C LEU A 252 27.14 -6.13 -10.55
N ARG A 253 27.26 -7.24 -9.80
CA ARG A 253 27.26 -8.61 -10.35
C ARG A 253 25.91 -8.94 -10.97
N SER A 254 24.80 -8.69 -10.28
CA SER A 254 23.45 -8.84 -10.84
C SER A 254 23.30 -8.03 -12.13
N HIS A 255 23.69 -6.75 -12.09
CA HIS A 255 23.60 -5.84 -13.23
C HIS A 255 24.29 -6.39 -14.48
N ARG A 256 25.55 -6.80 -14.32
CA ARG A 256 26.40 -7.29 -15.42
C ARG A 256 25.92 -8.61 -15.99
N LEU A 257 25.40 -9.50 -15.14
CA LEU A 257 24.79 -10.76 -15.59
C LEU A 257 23.53 -10.51 -16.42
N TRP A 258 22.69 -9.54 -16.03
CA TRP A 258 21.53 -9.15 -16.84
C TRP A 258 21.90 -8.47 -18.15
N GLU A 259 22.86 -7.54 -18.14
CA GLU A 259 23.36 -6.92 -19.37
C GLU A 259 23.83 -7.99 -20.36
N ARG A 260 24.56 -9.00 -19.87
CA ARG A 260 24.98 -10.12 -20.68
C ARG A 260 23.82 -10.96 -21.19
N PHE A 261 22.91 -11.36 -20.31
CA PHE A 261 21.74 -12.14 -20.69
C PHE A 261 20.93 -11.44 -21.79
N PHE A 262 20.68 -10.14 -21.65
CA PHE A 262 19.95 -9.38 -22.65
C PHE A 262 20.70 -9.22 -23.96
N HIS A 263 22.03 -9.15 -23.92
CA HIS A 263 22.84 -9.11 -25.13
C HIS A 263 22.84 -10.46 -25.85
N ASP A 264 23.06 -11.56 -25.12
CA ASP A 264 23.30 -12.88 -25.70
C ASP A 264 22.00 -13.60 -26.09
N GLU A 265 20.95 -13.52 -25.26
CA GLU A 265 19.69 -14.27 -25.46
C GLU A 265 18.58 -13.43 -26.11
N ALA A 266 18.50 -12.14 -25.77
CA ALA A 266 17.43 -11.25 -26.23
C ALA A 266 17.88 -10.29 -27.34
N ASN A 267 19.16 -10.30 -27.73
CA ASN A 267 19.76 -9.46 -28.76
C ASN A 267 19.40 -7.96 -28.62
N VAL A 268 19.33 -7.49 -27.37
CA VAL A 268 19.01 -6.10 -27.04
C VAL A 268 20.18 -5.21 -27.44
N LEU A 269 19.89 -4.04 -28.03
CA LEU A 269 20.92 -3.09 -28.45
C LEU A 269 21.71 -2.56 -27.25
N LEU A 270 23.01 -2.30 -27.45
CA LEU A 270 23.94 -1.83 -26.39
C LEU A 270 23.49 -0.54 -25.68
N ASN A 271 22.70 0.31 -26.35
CA ASN A 271 22.13 1.54 -25.78
C ASN A 271 20.89 1.29 -24.90
N GLU A 272 20.17 0.18 -25.12
CA GLU A 272 18.98 -0.22 -24.36
C GLU A 272 19.27 -1.28 -23.28
N LEU A 273 20.49 -1.81 -23.28
CA LEU A 273 20.98 -2.79 -22.31
C LEU A 273 20.90 -2.28 -20.87
N HIS A 274 21.34 -1.03 -20.66
CA HIS A 274 21.47 -0.46 -19.31
C HIS A 274 20.11 -0.27 -18.62
N PRO A 275 19.12 0.39 -19.26
CA PRO A 275 17.79 0.56 -18.66
C PRO A 275 17.08 -0.77 -18.39
N ALA A 276 17.27 -1.78 -19.26
CA ALA A 276 16.67 -3.10 -19.10
C ALA A 276 17.27 -3.86 -17.90
N ALA A 277 18.60 -3.85 -17.78
CA ALA A 277 19.32 -4.46 -16.66
C ALA A 277 19.05 -3.76 -15.33
N ASP A 278 19.03 -2.42 -15.30
CA ASP A 278 18.70 -1.62 -14.09
C ASP A 278 17.29 -1.94 -13.56
N TYR A 279 16.33 -2.26 -14.43
CA TYR A 279 14.98 -2.63 -13.98
C TYR A 279 14.96 -3.98 -13.26
N LEU A 280 15.62 -5.01 -13.82
CA LEU A 280 15.56 -6.38 -13.29
C LEU A 280 16.52 -6.64 -12.13
N GLU A 281 17.64 -5.91 -12.02
CA GLU A 281 18.60 -6.11 -10.92
C GLU A 281 17.96 -5.93 -9.53
N HIS A 282 16.93 -5.09 -9.43
CA HIS A 282 16.21 -4.84 -8.17
C HIS A 282 15.25 -5.97 -7.76
N TYR A 283 14.86 -6.84 -8.69
CA TYR A 283 13.97 -7.98 -8.46
C TYR A 283 14.72 -9.33 -8.47
N THR A 284 16.06 -9.31 -8.53
CA THR A 284 16.88 -10.52 -8.64
C THR A 284 17.29 -11.03 -7.27
N ASP A 285 16.68 -12.14 -6.86
CA ASP A 285 17.06 -12.86 -5.64
C ASP A 285 18.35 -13.69 -5.83
N GLY A 286 18.89 -14.20 -4.72
CA GLY A 286 20.15 -14.96 -4.71
C GLY A 286 20.14 -16.17 -5.64
N GLU A 287 19.07 -16.97 -5.63
CA GLU A 287 18.92 -18.15 -6.51
C GLU A 287 18.92 -17.76 -7.99
N LEU A 288 18.16 -16.73 -8.37
CA LEU A 288 18.09 -16.27 -9.76
C LEU A 288 19.44 -15.75 -10.25
N ARG A 289 20.18 -15.05 -9.38
CA ARG A 289 21.54 -14.57 -9.68
C ARG A 289 22.52 -15.73 -9.85
N GLU A 290 22.41 -16.78 -9.05
CA GLU A 290 23.25 -17.97 -9.20
C GLU A 290 22.88 -18.73 -10.49
N ALA A 291 21.59 -18.89 -10.80
CA ALA A 291 21.15 -19.48 -12.06
C ALA A 291 21.68 -18.71 -13.29
N LEU A 292 21.63 -17.37 -13.25
CA LEU A 292 22.24 -16.53 -14.29
C LEU A 292 23.77 -16.68 -14.35
N ALA A 293 24.43 -16.78 -13.19
CA ALA A 293 25.88 -16.99 -13.15
C ALA A 293 26.29 -18.36 -13.73
N ASP A 294 25.49 -19.40 -13.48
CA ASP A 294 25.69 -20.76 -13.98
C ASP A 294 25.56 -20.83 -15.51
N MET A 295 24.70 -20.02 -16.12
CA MET A 295 24.60 -19.90 -17.58
C MET A 295 25.90 -19.38 -18.23
N TYR A 296 26.68 -18.59 -17.50
CA TYR A 296 27.88 -17.91 -18.01
C TYR A 296 29.17 -18.33 -17.29
N THR A 297 29.20 -19.54 -16.72
CA THR A 297 30.38 -20.08 -16.03
C THR A 297 31.63 -20.04 -16.92
N GLY A 298 32.67 -19.33 -16.48
CA GLY A 298 33.96 -19.22 -17.17
C GLY A 298 34.17 -17.93 -17.95
N GLU A 299 33.12 -17.15 -18.20
CA GLU A 299 33.22 -15.91 -18.97
C GLU A 299 33.09 -14.70 -18.04
N GLY A 300 34.21 -14.24 -17.49
CA GLY A 300 34.23 -13.23 -16.43
C GLY A 300 34.02 -11.77 -16.86
N ARG A 301 33.38 -11.48 -18.01
CA ARG A 301 33.18 -10.10 -18.50
C ARG A 301 31.77 -9.85 -19.04
N ASP A 302 31.29 -8.62 -18.88
CA ASP A 302 30.05 -8.13 -19.50
C ASP A 302 30.26 -7.77 -20.99
N PRO A 303 29.19 -7.53 -21.79
CA PRO A 303 29.30 -7.16 -23.20
C PRO A 303 30.09 -5.89 -23.48
N ARG A 304 30.28 -5.04 -22.47
CA ARG A 304 31.11 -3.81 -22.54
C ARG A 304 32.57 -4.07 -22.17
N GLY A 305 32.92 -5.29 -21.79
CA GLY A 305 34.26 -5.72 -21.43
C GLY A 305 34.64 -5.51 -19.95
N ASN A 306 33.73 -5.11 -19.06
CA ASN A 306 34.04 -4.98 -17.64
C ASN A 306 34.01 -6.34 -16.94
N LYS A 307 34.83 -6.52 -15.90
CA LYS A 307 34.89 -7.79 -15.16
C LYS A 307 33.61 -8.03 -14.34
N ILE A 308 32.95 -9.18 -14.48
CA ILE A 308 31.85 -9.57 -13.60
C ILE A 308 32.45 -9.88 -12.21
N PRO A 309 32.00 -9.21 -11.13
CA PRO A 309 32.49 -9.49 -9.78
C PRO A 309 32.21 -10.94 -9.38
N ASP A 310 33.14 -11.54 -8.64
CA ASP A 310 33.00 -12.87 -8.03
C ASP A 310 31.99 -12.84 -6.86
#